data_AF-A0A7Z1AT90-F1
#
_entry.id   AF-A0A7Z1AT90-F1
#
_cell.length_a   1.000
_cell.length_b   1.000
_cell.length_c   1.000
_cell.angle_alpha   90.00
_cell.angle_beta   90.00
_cell.angle_gamma   90.00
#
_symmetry.space_group_name_H-M   'P 1'
#
loop_
_entity.id
_entity.type
_entity.pdbx_description
1 polymer ?
#
loop_
_entity_poly.entity_id
_entity_poly.type
_entity_poly.pdbx_seq_one_letter_code
_entity_poly.pdbx_strand_id
1 'polypeptide(L)'
;MSGLMRLYDLEPEQDAPPRNARHDHFAQVLVGVGLGVVGADETGRLTEVSLDGRVLRVMSQDSVARYLVEAVNAVQDAVHHRLVEQRRQQWPGTK
;
A
#
# COMPACT_ATOMS: atom_id res chain seq x y z
N MET A 1 52.75 11.07 -26.04
CA MET A 1 52.16 9.81 -26.55
C MET A 1 51.90 8.91 -25.35
N SER A 2 50.73 8.27 -25.33
CA SER A 2 50.20 7.36 -24.29
C SER A 2 49.80 8.10 -23.00
N GLY A 3 48.54 8.20 -22.61
CA GLY A 3 47.34 7.46 -22.99
C GLY A 3 46.56 7.18 -21.72
N LEU A 4 45.95 8.24 -21.14
CA LEU A 4 45.11 8.12 -19.95
C LEU A 4 43.86 7.30 -20.33
N MET A 5 43.75 6.10 -19.76
CA MET A 5 42.54 5.29 -19.77
C MET A 5 41.37 6.12 -19.25
N ARG A 6 40.39 6.39 -20.12
CA ARG A 6 39.06 6.80 -19.71
C ARG A 6 38.42 5.61 -19.00
N LEU A 7 38.45 5.62 -17.67
CA LEU A 7 37.59 4.76 -16.87
C LEU A 7 36.16 5.14 -17.22
N TYR A 8 35.48 4.15 -17.80
CA TYR A 8 34.08 4.09 -18.18
C TYR A 8 33.19 5.05 -17.39
N ASP A 9 32.51 5.92 -18.13
CA ASP A 9 31.19 6.45 -17.78
C ASP A 9 30.33 5.27 -17.31
N LEU A 10 30.24 5.10 -15.99
CA LEU A 10 29.13 4.39 -15.39
C LEU A 10 27.93 5.31 -15.61
N GLU A 11 27.23 5.06 -16.73
CA GLU A 11 25.87 5.55 -16.94
C GLU A 11 25.12 5.40 -15.61
N PRO A 12 24.50 6.46 -15.09
CA PRO A 12 23.72 6.33 -13.88
C PRO A 12 22.66 5.28 -14.17
N GLU A 13 22.81 4.14 -13.49
CA GLU A 13 21.84 3.06 -13.44
C GLU A 13 20.48 3.74 -13.35
N GLN A 14 19.72 3.69 -14.44
CA GLN A 14 18.43 4.36 -14.54
C GLN A 14 17.68 3.97 -13.29
N ASP A 15 17.36 4.97 -12.46
CA ASP A 15 16.52 4.90 -11.28
C ASP A 15 15.49 3.77 -11.50
N ALA A 16 15.80 2.59 -10.97
CA ALA A 16 14.79 1.59 -10.81
C ALA A 16 13.77 2.30 -9.92
N PRO A 17 12.54 2.56 -10.39
CA PRO A 17 11.56 3.25 -9.55
C PRO A 17 11.53 2.50 -8.23
N PRO A 18 11.58 3.19 -7.07
CA PRO A 18 11.57 2.51 -5.79
C PRO A 18 10.45 1.49 -5.87
N ARG A 19 10.74 0.23 -5.53
CA ARG A 19 9.76 -0.88 -5.61
C ARG A 19 8.49 -0.61 -4.78
N ASN A 20 8.53 0.47 -4.00
CA ASN A 20 7.42 1.27 -3.51
C ASN A 20 7.08 2.37 -4.53
N ALA A 21 6.55 2.01 -5.70
CA ALA A 21 5.65 2.95 -6.37
C ALA A 21 4.61 3.26 -5.29
N ARG A 22 4.55 4.52 -4.84
CA ARG A 22 3.50 4.97 -3.92
C ARG A 22 2.20 4.64 -4.62
N HIS A 23 1.63 3.48 -4.35
CA HIS A 23 0.25 3.24 -4.63
C HIS A 23 -0.45 4.24 -3.72
N ASP A 24 -0.92 5.34 -4.31
CA ASP A 24 -1.67 6.35 -3.58
C ASP A 24 -2.99 5.72 -3.17
N HIS A 25 -2.98 5.02 -2.04
CA HIS A 25 -4.16 4.45 -1.44
C HIS A 25 -4.93 5.58 -0.76
N PHE A 26 -6.25 5.56 -0.93
CA PHE A 26 -7.13 6.42 -0.17
C PHE A 26 -7.27 5.92 1.28
N ALA A 27 -7.22 4.61 1.50
CA ALA A 27 -7.11 4.02 2.83
C ALA A 27 -6.23 2.76 2.78
N GLN A 28 -5.50 2.49 3.86
CA GLN A 28 -4.67 1.31 4.00
C GLN A 28 -4.78 0.77 5.43
N VAL A 29 -4.88 -0.55 5.55
CA VAL A 29 -4.94 -1.26 6.83
C VAL A 29 -3.97 -2.43 6.82
N LEU A 30 -3.35 -2.72 7.97
CA LEU A 30 -2.49 -3.89 8.15
C LEU A 30 -3.34 -5.16 8.28
N VAL A 31 -2.88 -6.24 7.64
CA VAL A 31 -3.45 -7.57 7.85
C VAL A 31 -2.87 -8.15 9.14
N GLY A 32 -3.71 -8.42 10.14
CA GLY A 32 -3.26 -8.86 11.46
C GLY A 32 -2.20 -7.93 12.08
N VAL A 33 -1.29 -8.46 12.89
CA VAL A 33 -0.19 -7.69 13.51
C VAL A 33 0.98 -7.53 12.51
N GLY A 34 0.71 -6.90 11.36
CA GLY A 34 1.74 -6.61 10.34
C GLY A 34 2.11 -7.78 9.44
N LEU A 35 1.19 -8.72 9.21
CA LEU A 35 1.37 -9.87 8.33
C LEU A 35 1.26 -9.51 6.84
N GLY A 36 0.81 -8.29 6.54
CA GLY A 36 0.54 -7.80 5.20
C GLY A 36 -0.19 -6.47 5.23
N VAL A 37 -0.67 -6.03 4.08
CA VAL A 37 -1.42 -4.78 3.88
C VAL A 37 -2.59 -5.00 2.94
N VAL A 38 -3.69 -4.28 3.19
CA VAL A 38 -4.80 -4.10 2.26
C VAL A 38 -4.97 -2.61 2.03
N GLY A 39 -4.93 -2.19 0.78
CA GLY A 39 -5.14 -0.82 0.34
C GLY A 39 -6.39 -0.70 -0.53
N ALA A 40 -7.12 0.40 -0.40
CA ALA A 40 -8.27 0.74 -1.23
C ALA A 40 -8.19 2.17 -1.75
N ASP A 41 -8.80 2.42 -2.91
CA ASP A 41 -9.00 3.77 -3.46
C ASP A 41 -10.26 4.45 -2.86
N GLU A 42 -10.53 5.67 -3.30
CA GLU A 42 -11.66 6.48 -2.81
C GLU A 42 -13.03 5.90 -3.15
N THR A 43 -13.11 5.00 -4.13
CA THR A 43 -14.35 4.31 -4.51
C THR A 43 -14.61 3.07 -3.65
N GLY A 44 -13.65 2.70 -2.79
CA GLY A 44 -13.66 1.45 -2.04
C GLY A 44 -13.13 0.26 -2.84
N ARG A 45 -12.60 0.46 -4.05
CA ARG A 45 -11.99 -0.64 -4.81
C ARG A 45 -10.63 -0.97 -4.19
N LEU A 46 -10.39 -2.27 -3.97
CA LEU A 46 -9.09 -2.75 -3.49
C LEU A 46 -8.02 -2.48 -4.56
N THR A 47 -6.97 -1.77 -4.15
CA THR A 47 -5.81 -1.42 -4.99
C THR A 47 -4.56 -2.19 -4.60
N GLU A 48 -4.50 -2.72 -3.38
CA GLU A 48 -3.44 -3.61 -2.92
C GLU A 48 -4.00 -4.66 -1.98
N VAL A 49 -3.54 -5.90 -2.17
CA VAL A 49 -3.65 -6.98 -1.18
C VAL A 49 -2.30 -7.68 -1.18
N SER A 50 -1.55 -7.51 -0.10
CA SER A 50 -0.21 -8.07 0.05
C SER A 50 -0.11 -8.81 1.36
N LEU A 51 0.56 -9.97 1.34
CA LEU A 51 0.82 -10.80 2.49
C LEU A 51 2.28 -11.24 2.47
N ASP A 52 2.90 -11.28 3.65
CA ASP A 52 4.23 -11.85 3.80
C ASP A 52 4.17 -13.36 3.53
N GLY A 53 4.91 -13.84 2.54
CA GLY A 53 4.94 -15.25 2.15
C GLY A 53 5.37 -16.21 3.26
N ARG A 54 6.04 -15.72 4.32
CA ARG A 54 6.37 -16.52 5.51
C ARG A 54 5.11 -16.92 6.30
N VAL A 55 4.09 -16.08 6.29
CA VAL A 55 2.80 -16.29 6.98
C VAL A 55 2.10 -17.53 6.42
N LEU A 56 2.15 -17.70 5.10
CA LEU A 56 1.57 -18.86 4.41
C LEU A 56 2.24 -20.20 4.79
N ARG A 57 3.45 -20.16 5.38
CA ARG A 57 4.17 -21.37 5.80
C ARG A 57 3.89 -21.78 7.25
N VAL A 58 3.49 -20.83 8.09
CA VAL A 58 3.37 -21.02 9.54
C VAL A 58 1.94 -20.94 10.05
N MET A 59 1.02 -20.41 9.24
CA MET A 59 -0.40 -20.29 9.59
C MET A 59 -1.27 -21.20 8.73
N SER A 60 -2.38 -21.66 9.31
CA SER A 60 -3.41 -22.36 8.55
C SER A 60 -4.08 -21.42 7.57
N GLN A 61 -4.60 -21.98 6.47
CA GLN A 61 -5.33 -21.21 5.46
C GLN A 61 -6.54 -20.50 6.06
N ASP A 62 -7.26 -21.14 6.98
CA ASP A 62 -8.43 -20.55 7.66
C ASP A 62 -8.06 -19.32 8.47
N SER A 63 -6.93 -19.34 9.19
CA SER A 63 -6.47 -18.18 9.94
C SER A 63 -6.07 -17.03 9.01
N VAL A 64 -5.36 -17.33 7.92
CA VAL A 64 -4.99 -16.30 6.92
C VAL A 64 -6.23 -15.69 6.28
N ALA A 65 -7.20 -16.52 5.88
CA ALA A 65 -8.46 -16.07 5.29
C ALA A 65 -9.23 -15.16 6.27
N ARG A 66 -9.28 -15.54 7.55
CA ARG A 66 -9.91 -14.71 8.59
C ARG A 66 -9.27 -13.33 8.69
N TYR A 67 -7.94 -13.26 8.79
CA TYR A 67 -7.25 -11.97 8.90
C TYR A 67 -7.40 -11.10 7.65
N LEU A 68 -7.43 -11.71 6.47
CA LEU A 68 -7.68 -10.98 5.23
C LEU A 68 -9.10 -10.39 5.20
N VAL A 69 -10.11 -11.16 5.60
CA VAL A 69 -11.49 -10.67 5.67
C VAL A 69 -11.61 -9.52 6.68
N GLU A 70 -11.01 -9.66 7.86
CA GLU A 70 -10.98 -8.60 8.88
C GLU A 70 -10.31 -7.33 8.34
N ALA A 71 -9.16 -7.45 7.65
CA ALA A 71 -8.45 -6.31 7.06
C ALA A 71 -9.22 -5.65 5.91
N VAL A 72 -9.90 -6.44 5.07
CA VAL A 72 -10.75 -5.92 3.99
C VAL A 72 -11.94 -5.13 4.57
N ASN A 73 -12.62 -5.65 5.58
CA ASN A 73 -13.71 -4.90 6.22
C ASN A 73 -13.20 -3.60 6.85
N ALA A 74 -12.07 -3.66 7.55
CA ALA A 74 -11.46 -2.49 8.16
C ALA A 74 -11.02 -1.43 7.14
N VAL A 75 -10.50 -1.83 5.97
CA VAL A 75 -10.14 -0.85 4.92
C VAL A 75 -11.38 -0.17 4.36
N GLN A 76 -12.49 -0.89 4.17
CA GLN A 76 -13.76 -0.31 3.71
C GLN A 76 -14.32 0.69 4.71
N ASP A 77 -14.29 0.36 6.01
CA ASP A 77 -14.70 1.27 7.08
C ASP A 77 -13.82 2.54 7.10
N ALA A 78 -12.50 2.39 6.89
CA ALA A 78 -11.58 3.51 6.80
C ALA A 78 -11.85 4.40 5.58
N VAL A 79 -12.15 3.82 4.41
CA VAL A 79 -12.60 4.58 3.23
C VAL A 79 -13.87 5.37 3.56
N HIS A 80 -14.88 4.70 4.13
CA HIS A 80 -16.15 5.35 4.48
C HIS A 80 -15.95 6.51 5.47
N HIS A 81 -15.17 6.28 6.54
CA HIS A 81 -14.89 7.29 7.54
C HIS A 81 -14.22 8.52 6.92
N ARG A 82 -13.18 8.31 6.11
CA ARG A 82 -12.45 9.39 5.46
C ARG A 82 -13.31 10.18 4.47
N LEU A 83 -14.21 9.52 3.73
CA LEU A 83 -15.19 10.19 2.86
C LEU A 83 -16.18 11.05 3.66
N VAL A 84 -16.66 10.56 4.81
CA VAL A 84 -17.54 11.33 5.70
C VAL A 84 -16.80 12.55 6.25
N GLU A 85 -15.55 12.41 6.67
CA GLU A 85 -14.72 13.51 7.14
C GLU A 85 -14.48 14.56 6.05
N GLN A 86 -14.14 14.15 4.83
CA GLN A 86 -13.98 15.07 3.70
C GLN A 86 -15.26 15.84 3.41
N ARG A 87 -16.42 15.19 3.42
CA ARG A 87 -17.72 15.87 3.23
C ARG A 87 -18.00 16.90 4.33
N ARG A 88 -17.67 16.58 5.60
CA ARG A 88 -17.80 17.52 6.71
C ARG A 88 -16.89 18.74 6.54
N GLN A 89 -15.68 18.54 6.03
CA GLN A 89 -14.72 19.62 5.77
C GLN A 89 -15.14 20.50 4.58
N GLN A 90 -15.84 19.94 3.60
CA GLN A 90 -16.34 20.68 2.43
C GLN A 90 -17.55 21.56 2.77
N TRP A 91 -18.32 21.22 3.80
CA TRP A 91 -19.45 22.02 4.28
C TRP A 91 -19.18 22.50 5.72
N PRO A 92 -18.20 23.39 5.94
CA PRO A 92 -18.03 24.04 7.22
C PRO A 92 -19.22 24.99 7.37
N GLY A 93 -20.23 24.55 8.12
CA GLY A 93 -21.55 25.18 8.27
C GLY A 93 -21.68 26.60 7.71
N THR A 94 -22.48 26.75 6.66
CA THR A 94 -23.21 28.00 6.41
C THR A 94 -23.92 28.37 7.71
N LYS A 95 -23.33 29.30 8.47
CA LYS A 95 -23.95 29.98 9.60
C LYS A 95 -25.15 30.79 9.16
#